data_AF-A0A925S4Y0-F1
#
_entry.id   AF-A0A925S4Y0-F1
#
_cell.length_a   1.000
_cell.length_b   1.000
_cell.length_c   1.000
_cell.angle_alpha   90.00
_cell.angle_beta   90.00
_cell.angle_gamma   90.00
#
_symmetry.space_group_name_H-M   'P 1'
#
loop_
_entity.id
_entity.type
_entity.pdbx_description
1 polymer ?
#
loop_
_entity_poly.entity_id
_entity_poly.type
_entity_poly.pdbx_seq_one_letter_code
_entity_poly.pdbx_strand_id
1 'polypeptide(L)'
;LVATDIAARGLDIAGLEAVINVDIAADVDTHTHRIGRTGRVDEEGWAFSLASMDEMGRVGNIEKAGGFSSEWQPLSALTSTAGGPLKPPMQTIQILGGRKEKIRAGDVLGALTKDLGFAGAQIGKINVNEFSTYVAVESGIAAQVVKKLSAGKVKGRSVKLRLMES
;
A
#
# COMPACT_ATOMS: atom_id res chain seq x y z
N LEU A 1 -5.03 -1.06 -1.20
CA LEU A 1 -4.04 -1.82 -2.00
C LEU A 1 -4.70 -3.12 -2.38
N VAL A 2 -4.78 -3.43 -3.68
CA VAL A 2 -5.29 -4.72 -4.16
C VAL A 2 -4.06 -5.52 -4.61
N ALA A 3 -3.81 -6.67 -3.98
CA ALA A 3 -2.68 -7.51 -4.31
C ALA A 3 -3.11 -8.98 -4.26
N THR A 4 -2.61 -9.77 -5.21
CA THR A 4 -2.70 -11.23 -5.16
C THR A 4 -1.58 -11.78 -4.26
N ASP A 5 -1.75 -12.98 -3.70
CA ASP A 5 -0.77 -13.57 -2.77
C ASP A 5 0.66 -13.63 -3.33
N ILE A 6 0.80 -13.74 -4.65
CA ILE A 6 2.09 -13.75 -5.35
C ILE A 6 2.74 -12.36 -5.32
N ALA A 7 1.96 -11.29 -5.51
CA ALA A 7 2.46 -9.92 -5.50
C ALA A 7 2.79 -9.40 -4.08
N ALA A 8 2.20 -10.00 -3.04
CA ALA A 8 2.44 -9.64 -1.65
C ALA A 8 3.75 -10.22 -1.08
N ARG A 9 4.33 -11.27 -1.69
CA ARG A 9 5.59 -11.89 -1.25
C ARG A 9 6.79 -11.02 -1.65
N GLY A 10 7.28 -10.22 -0.69
CA GLY A 10 8.47 -9.37 -0.84
C GLY A 10 8.22 -7.88 -0.58
N LEU A 11 6.96 -7.48 -0.41
CA LEU A 11 6.58 -6.17 0.08
C LEU A 11 6.24 -6.28 1.57
N ASP A 12 6.98 -5.58 2.43
CA ASP A 12 6.65 -5.47 3.85
C ASP A 12 5.43 -4.55 4.03
N ILE A 13 4.24 -5.13 3.90
CA ILE A 13 2.94 -4.46 4.03
C ILE A 13 2.38 -4.83 5.40
N ALA A 14 2.87 -4.17 6.45
CA ALA A 14 2.41 -4.41 7.82
C ALA A 14 1.75 -3.17 8.41
N GLY A 15 0.64 -3.34 9.12
CA GLY A 15 -0.11 -2.26 9.76
C GLY A 15 -1.21 -1.67 8.88
N LEU A 16 -1.95 -2.52 8.17
CA LEU A 16 -3.15 -2.09 7.45
C LEU A 16 -4.33 -1.95 8.43
N GLU A 17 -5.17 -0.95 8.22
CA GLU A 17 -6.43 -0.78 8.99
C GLU A 17 -7.44 -1.88 8.66
N ALA A 18 -7.45 -2.34 7.41
CA ALA A 18 -8.32 -3.42 6.97
C ALA A 18 -7.67 -4.32 5.91
N VAL A 19 -8.03 -5.59 5.91
CA VAL A 19 -7.74 -6.59 4.88
C VAL A 19 -9.07 -7.10 4.32
N ILE A 20 -9.20 -7.15 3.00
CA ILE A 20 -10.37 -7.69 2.30
C ILE A 20 -9.92 -8.88 1.46
N ASN A 21 -10.36 -10.08 1.80
CA ASN A 21 -10.17 -11.28 1.01
C ASN A 21 -11.28 -11.35 -0.05
N VAL A 22 -10.89 -11.35 -1.33
CA VAL A 22 -11.85 -11.47 -2.45
C VAL A 22 -12.39 -12.90 -2.57
N ASP A 23 -11.55 -13.88 -2.26
CA ASP A 23 -11.90 -15.30 -2.22
C ASP A 23 -11.45 -15.88 -0.87
N ILE A 24 -12.17 -16.91 -0.39
CA ILE A 24 -11.81 -17.60 0.84
C ILE A 24 -10.50 -18.37 0.63
N ALA A 25 -9.56 -18.16 1.55
CA ALA A 25 -8.27 -18.83 1.53
C ALA A 25 -8.45 -20.36 1.48
N ALA A 26 -7.60 -21.03 0.68
CA ALA A 26 -7.68 -22.46 0.49
C ALA A 26 -7.40 -23.25 1.79
N ASP A 27 -6.62 -22.66 2.69
CA ASP A 27 -6.18 -23.24 3.95
C ASP A 27 -6.04 -22.16 5.05
N VAL A 28 -5.96 -22.63 6.29
CA VAL A 28 -5.92 -21.78 7.50
C VAL A 28 -4.63 -20.99 7.61
N ASP A 29 -3.49 -21.55 7.18
CA ASP A 29 -2.20 -20.87 7.27
C ASP A 29 -2.17 -19.68 6.32
N THR A 30 -2.66 -19.86 5.10
CA THR A 30 -2.82 -18.78 4.11
C THR A 30 -3.76 -17.69 4.65
N HIS A 31 -4.90 -18.07 5.25
CA HIS A 31 -5.81 -17.10 5.87
C HIS A 31 -5.10 -16.28 6.95
N THR A 32 -4.43 -16.94 7.88
CA THR A 32 -3.71 -16.32 9.01
C THR A 32 -2.63 -15.36 8.52
N HIS A 33 -1.86 -15.75 7.50
CA HIS A 33 -0.84 -14.88 6.91
C HIS A 33 -1.41 -13.65 6.19
N ARG A 34 -2.61 -13.77 5.59
CA ARG A 34 -3.30 -12.65 4.93
C ARG A 34 -3.84 -11.65 5.97
N ILE A 35 -4.56 -12.14 6.97
CA ILE A 35 -5.16 -11.27 8.00
C ILE A 35 -4.13 -10.69 8.96
N GLY A 36 -2.99 -11.36 9.18
CA GLY A 36 -1.86 -10.85 9.99
C GLY A 36 -1.18 -9.59 9.43
N ARG A 37 -1.71 -9.01 8.35
CA ARG A 37 -1.32 -7.70 7.80
C ARG A 37 -2.07 -6.54 8.46
N THR A 38 -3.16 -6.84 9.16
CA THR A 38 -3.96 -5.91 9.97
C THR A 38 -3.93 -6.33 11.44
N GLY A 39 -4.25 -5.41 12.36
CA GLY A 39 -4.25 -5.66 13.80
C GLY A 39 -2.84 -5.87 14.37
N ARG A 40 -2.29 -4.87 15.05
CA ARG A 40 -1.02 -5.01 15.80
C ARG A 40 -1.32 -5.19 17.28
N VAL A 41 -0.28 -5.50 18.07
CA VAL A 41 -0.35 -5.74 19.52
C VAL A 41 -1.16 -4.66 20.28
N ASP A 42 -1.24 -3.44 19.75
CA ASP A 42 -1.99 -2.31 20.33
C ASP A 42 -3.00 -1.65 19.37
N GLU A 43 -3.26 -2.22 18.18
CA GLU A 43 -4.13 -1.62 17.15
C GLU A 43 -5.18 -2.64 16.72
N GLU A 44 -6.46 -2.27 16.74
CA GLU A 44 -7.53 -3.09 16.16
C GLU A 44 -7.49 -3.00 14.63
N GLY A 45 -7.83 -4.11 13.98
CA GLY A 45 -7.77 -4.23 12.53
C GLY A 45 -8.92 -5.05 11.98
N TRP A 46 -9.45 -4.67 10.82
CA TRP A 46 -10.61 -5.32 10.23
C TRP A 46 -10.21 -6.35 9.18
N ALA A 47 -10.72 -7.58 9.31
CA ALA A 47 -10.56 -8.61 8.29
C ALA A 47 -11.94 -8.97 7.71
N PHE A 48 -12.17 -8.59 6.45
CA PHE A 48 -13.37 -8.94 5.71
C PHE A 48 -13.05 -10.04 4.71
N SER A 49 -14.00 -10.94 4.48
CA SER A 49 -13.89 -11.93 3.43
C SER A 49 -15.18 -12.00 2.64
N LEU A 50 -15.07 -11.96 1.31
CA LEU A 50 -16.17 -12.30 0.42
C LEU A 50 -16.20 -13.82 0.31
N ALA A 51 -17.39 -14.41 0.42
CA ALA A 51 -17.57 -15.84 0.37
C ALA A 51 -18.78 -16.18 -0.51
N SER A 52 -18.63 -17.19 -1.35
CA SER A 52 -19.74 -17.82 -2.07
C SER A 52 -20.13 -19.16 -1.45
N MET A 53 -21.33 -19.66 -1.78
CA MET A 53 -21.89 -20.88 -1.15
C MET A 53 -21.01 -22.12 -1.32
N ASP A 54 -20.24 -22.21 -2.40
CA ASP A 54 -19.28 -23.28 -2.68
C ASP A 54 -18.01 -23.22 -1.80
N GLU A 55 -17.77 -22.11 -1.11
CA GLU A 55 -16.60 -21.91 -0.25
C GLU A 55 -16.90 -22.16 1.24
N MET A 56 -18.15 -22.43 1.62
CA MET A 56 -18.57 -22.58 3.01
C MET A 56 -17.80 -23.66 3.78
N GLY A 57 -17.37 -24.72 3.10
CA GLY A 57 -16.53 -25.76 3.72
C GLY A 57 -15.17 -25.22 4.17
N ARG A 58 -14.58 -24.27 3.42
CA ARG A 58 -13.33 -23.60 3.80
C ARG A 58 -13.55 -22.63 4.94
N VAL A 59 -14.65 -21.88 4.92
CA VAL A 59 -15.03 -20.96 6.00
C VAL A 59 -15.14 -21.72 7.33
N GLY A 60 -15.88 -22.83 7.35
CA GLY A 60 -16.02 -23.64 8.56
C GLY A 60 -14.70 -24.21 9.08
N ASN A 61 -13.77 -24.59 8.19
CA ASN A 61 -12.44 -25.03 8.60
C ASN A 61 -11.62 -23.90 9.24
N ILE A 62 -11.70 -22.69 8.68
CA ILE A 62 -11.02 -21.50 9.22
C ILE A 62 -11.59 -21.11 10.58
N GLU A 63 -12.92 -21.04 10.71
CA GLU A 63 -13.61 -20.73 11.97
C GLU A 63 -13.26 -21.74 13.07
N LYS A 64 -13.29 -23.04 12.74
CA LYS A 64 -12.95 -24.10 13.69
C LYS A 64 -11.50 -24.01 14.16
N ALA A 65 -10.57 -23.70 13.25
CA ALA A 65 -9.16 -23.58 13.59
C ALA A 65 -8.83 -22.29 14.34
N GLY A 66 -9.49 -21.18 14.00
CA GLY A 66 -9.33 -19.88 14.63
C GLY A 66 -10.11 -19.71 15.93
N GLY A 67 -11.07 -20.58 16.22
CA GLY A 67 -11.90 -20.51 17.43
C GLY A 67 -12.86 -19.33 17.46
N PHE A 68 -13.28 -18.84 16.28
CA PHE A 68 -14.23 -17.72 16.14
C PHE A 68 -15.41 -18.12 15.26
N SER A 69 -16.46 -17.30 15.27
CA SER A 69 -17.59 -17.42 14.34
C SER A 69 -17.68 -16.14 13.51
N SER A 70 -17.88 -16.28 12.20
CA SER A 70 -17.94 -15.15 11.29
C SER A 70 -19.28 -14.43 11.42
N GLU A 71 -19.23 -13.10 11.43
CA GLU A 71 -20.43 -12.28 11.26
C GLU A 71 -20.79 -12.20 9.77
N TRP A 72 -22.00 -12.64 9.42
CA TRP A 72 -22.46 -12.70 8.05
C TRP A 72 -23.25 -11.44 7.67
N GLN A 73 -22.80 -10.76 6.63
CA GLN A 73 -23.48 -9.58 6.07
C GLN A 73 -23.78 -9.85 4.59
N PRO A 74 -25.05 -9.76 4.14
CA PRO A 74 -25.37 -9.95 2.73
C PRO A 74 -24.87 -8.77 1.91
N LEU A 75 -24.32 -9.04 0.71
CA LEU A 75 -23.83 -8.00 -0.21
C LEU A 75 -24.93 -6.96 -0.54
N SER A 76 -26.20 -7.38 -0.59
CA SER A 76 -27.34 -6.51 -0.84
C SER A 76 -27.61 -5.48 0.26
N ALA A 77 -27.10 -5.68 1.48
CA ALA A 77 -27.19 -4.69 2.56
C ALA A 77 -26.12 -3.60 2.44
N LEU A 78 -25.08 -3.79 1.61
CA LEU A 78 -24.04 -2.80 1.41
C LEU A 78 -24.54 -1.70 0.48
N THR A 79 -24.50 -0.46 0.95
CA THR A 79 -24.76 0.71 0.12
C THR A 79 -23.44 1.26 -0.39
N SER A 80 -23.30 1.43 -1.70
CA SER A 80 -22.11 2.06 -2.27
C SER A 80 -22.01 3.50 -1.79
N THR A 81 -20.89 3.85 -1.15
CA THR A 81 -20.62 5.23 -0.76
C THR A 81 -20.51 6.12 -2.00
N ALA A 82 -21.19 7.27 -1.98
CA ALA A 82 -21.05 8.27 -3.03
C ALA A 82 -19.59 8.80 -3.07
N GLY A 83 -18.96 8.80 -4.24
CA GLY A 83 -17.57 9.27 -4.38
C GLY A 83 -16.74 8.60 -5.48
N GLY A 84 -17.28 7.57 -6.15
CA GLY A 84 -16.54 6.84 -7.18
C GLY A 84 -15.49 5.89 -6.59
N PRO A 85 -14.59 5.33 -7.42
CA PRO A 85 -13.58 4.39 -6.94
C PRO A 85 -12.65 5.04 -5.92
N LEU A 86 -12.41 4.34 -4.80
CA LEU A 86 -11.45 4.77 -3.79
C LEU A 86 -10.07 4.93 -4.44
N LYS A 87 -9.52 6.14 -4.36
CA LYS A 87 -8.16 6.43 -4.82
C LYS A 87 -7.23 6.44 -3.61
N PRO A 88 -6.04 5.84 -3.70
CA PRO A 88 -5.10 5.90 -2.60
C PRO A 88 -4.70 7.36 -2.33
N PRO A 89 -4.62 7.79 -1.06
CA PRO A 89 -4.25 9.17 -0.71
C PRO A 89 -2.81 9.51 -1.13
N MET A 90 -1.97 8.48 -1.31
CA MET A 90 -0.58 8.60 -1.71
C MET A 90 -0.31 7.83 -3.00
N GLN A 91 0.53 8.36 -3.87
CA GLN A 91 1.09 7.68 -5.03
C GLN A 91 2.61 7.56 -4.87
N THR A 92 3.18 6.45 -5.34
CA THR A 92 4.61 6.19 -5.23
C THR A 92 5.34 6.63 -6.49
N ILE A 93 6.39 7.42 -6.33
CA ILE A 93 7.31 7.80 -7.39
C ILE A 93 8.61 7.03 -7.22
N GLN A 94 9.02 6.34 -8.27
CA GLN A 94 10.34 5.72 -8.37
C GLN A 94 11.33 6.72 -8.99
N ILE A 95 12.43 6.93 -8.29
CA ILE A 95 13.60 7.68 -8.75
C ILE A 95 14.70 6.67 -9.08
N LEU A 96 15.23 6.74 -10.30
CA LEU A 96 16.42 5.98 -10.68
C LEU A 96 17.65 6.66 -10.07
N GLY A 97 18.21 5.99 -9.06
CA GLY A 97 19.24 6.50 -8.16
C GLY A 97 18.93 6.12 -6.72
N GLY A 98 19.90 5.51 -6.05
CA GLY A 98 19.80 5.04 -4.66
C GLY A 98 21.12 5.22 -3.90
N ARG A 99 21.39 4.28 -2.98
CA ARG A 99 22.57 4.33 -2.11
C ARG A 99 23.89 4.35 -2.89
N LYS A 100 23.96 3.71 -4.05
CA LYS A 100 25.17 3.67 -4.91
C LYS A 100 25.54 5.06 -5.45
N GLU A 101 24.54 5.87 -5.79
CA GLU A 101 24.71 7.28 -6.14
C GLU A 101 24.85 8.20 -4.90
N LYS A 102 25.00 7.61 -3.71
CA LYS A 102 25.05 8.29 -2.42
C LYS A 102 23.80 9.11 -2.12
N ILE A 103 22.64 8.74 -2.66
CA ILE A 103 21.36 9.37 -2.33
C ILE A 103 20.95 8.93 -0.92
N ARG A 104 20.41 9.87 -0.15
CA ARG A 104 19.83 9.66 1.18
C ARG A 104 18.39 10.17 1.19
N ALA A 105 17.58 9.68 2.13
CA ALA A 105 16.19 10.11 2.26
C ALA A 105 16.09 11.63 2.47
N GLY A 106 17.03 12.22 3.24
CA GLY A 106 17.11 13.66 3.44
C GLY A 106 17.39 14.46 2.16
N ASP A 107 18.13 13.90 1.19
CA ASP A 107 18.39 14.56 -0.10
C ASP A 107 17.09 14.65 -0.92
N VAL A 108 16.30 13.57 -0.91
CA VAL A 108 15.00 13.52 -1.62
C VAL A 108 13.98 14.42 -0.95
N LEU A 109 13.90 14.37 0.40
CA LEU A 109 13.03 15.27 1.16
C LEU A 109 13.41 16.74 0.92
N GLY A 110 14.70 17.06 0.93
CA GLY A 110 15.20 18.41 0.64
C GLY A 110 14.84 18.88 -0.76
N ALA A 111 15.03 18.03 -1.78
CA ALA A 111 14.67 18.36 -3.15
C ALA A 111 13.16 18.63 -3.31
N LEU A 112 12.31 17.80 -2.70
CA LEU A 112 10.86 17.97 -2.79
C LEU A 112 10.36 19.20 -2.00
N THR A 113 10.93 19.46 -0.82
CA THR A 113 10.49 20.57 0.04
C THR A 113 11.17 21.89 -0.31
N LYS A 114 12.49 21.98 -0.16
CA LYS A 114 13.25 23.22 -0.32
C LYS A 114 13.34 23.68 -1.77
N ASP A 115 13.62 22.76 -2.70
CA ASP A 115 13.87 23.15 -4.09
C ASP A 115 12.56 23.27 -4.89
N LEU A 116 11.56 22.43 -4.61
CA LEU A 116 10.30 22.40 -5.37
C LEU A 116 9.10 23.04 -4.65
N GLY A 117 9.24 23.33 -3.34
CA GLY A 117 8.26 24.05 -2.55
C GLY A 117 7.08 23.20 -2.04
N PHE A 118 7.16 21.88 -2.05
CA PHE A 118 6.09 21.02 -1.52
C PHE A 118 6.10 20.98 0.01
N ALA A 119 4.93 20.88 0.63
CA ALA A 119 4.86 20.77 2.08
C ALA A 119 5.32 19.37 2.54
N GLY A 120 6.08 19.31 3.64
CA GLY A 120 6.59 18.05 4.18
C GLY A 120 5.48 17.04 4.53
N ALA A 121 4.29 17.54 4.91
CA ALA A 121 3.11 16.70 5.18
C ALA A 121 2.58 15.96 3.94
N GLN A 122 2.88 16.45 2.74
CA GLN A 122 2.47 15.84 1.47
C GLN A 122 3.46 14.77 1.00
N ILE A 123 4.54 14.55 1.75
CA ILE A 123 5.59 13.58 1.44
C ILE A 123 5.51 12.48 2.49
N GLY A 124 5.22 11.27 2.03
CA GLY A 124 5.15 10.07 2.87
C GLY A 124 6.51 9.38 2.99
N LYS A 125 6.45 8.05 3.15
CA LYS A 125 7.62 7.20 3.34
C LYS A 125 8.59 7.31 2.17
N ILE A 126 9.88 7.50 2.48
CA ILE A 126 10.99 7.47 1.53
C ILE A 126 11.81 6.21 1.78
N ASN A 127 11.88 5.33 0.79
CA ASN A 127 12.68 4.10 0.86
C ASN A 127 13.82 4.15 -0.16
N VAL A 128 15.06 4.14 0.32
CA VAL A 128 16.26 4.23 -0.52
C VAL A 128 16.88 2.84 -0.66
N ASN A 129 16.78 2.27 -1.85
CA ASN A 129 17.41 1.00 -2.21
C ASN A 129 18.80 1.25 -2.81
N GLU A 130 19.45 0.19 -3.31
CA GLU A 130 20.81 0.30 -3.87
C GLU A 130 20.86 1.15 -5.13
N PHE A 131 19.93 0.94 -6.07
CA PHE A 131 19.88 1.58 -7.40
C PHE A 131 18.67 2.49 -7.61
N SER A 132 17.71 2.49 -6.69
CA SER A 132 16.47 3.24 -6.83
C SER A 132 16.00 3.77 -5.49
N THR A 133 15.24 4.85 -5.53
CA THR A 133 14.58 5.44 -4.37
C THR A 133 13.09 5.54 -4.65
N TYR A 134 12.28 5.12 -3.69
CA TYR A 134 10.82 5.22 -3.75
C TYR A 134 10.36 6.26 -2.77
N VAL A 135 9.52 7.18 -3.21
CA VAL A 135 8.92 8.21 -2.35
C VAL A 135 7.42 8.20 -2.56
N ALA A 136 6.67 8.07 -1.46
CA ALA A 136 5.23 8.30 -1.45
C ALA A 136 4.96 9.80 -1.42
N VAL A 137 4.06 10.29 -2.27
CA VAL A 137 3.60 11.67 -2.30
C VAL A 137 2.09 11.72 -2.39
N GLU A 138 1.46 12.77 -1.88
CA GLU A 138 0.01 12.94 -1.96
C GLU A 138 -0.47 12.89 -3.42
N SER A 139 -1.55 12.14 -3.67
CA SER A 139 -2.03 11.84 -5.03
C SER A 139 -2.39 13.11 -5.82
N GLY A 140 -2.87 14.16 -5.14
CA GLY A 140 -3.16 15.46 -5.76
C GLY A 140 -1.94 16.18 -6.33
N ILE A 141 -0.74 15.93 -5.80
CA ILE A 141 0.50 16.60 -6.23
C ILE A 141 1.42 15.70 -7.07
N ALA A 142 1.17 14.39 -7.13
CA ALA A 142 2.07 13.42 -7.75
C ALA A 142 2.47 13.78 -9.19
N ALA A 143 1.50 14.18 -10.02
CA ALA A 143 1.77 14.60 -11.41
C ALA A 143 2.65 15.86 -11.47
N GLN A 144 2.45 16.81 -10.56
CA GLN A 144 3.27 18.01 -10.48
C GLN A 144 4.69 17.70 -10.00
N VAL A 145 4.83 16.79 -9.03
CA VAL A 145 6.12 16.32 -8.52
C VAL A 145 6.91 15.68 -9.67
N VAL A 146 6.32 14.76 -10.43
CA VAL A 146 7.01 14.11 -11.57
C VAL A 146 7.44 15.14 -12.62
N LYS A 147 6.58 16.11 -12.94
CA LYS A 147 6.90 17.16 -13.92
C LYS A 147 8.03 18.08 -13.45
N LYS A 148 7.98 18.54 -12.20
CA LYS A 148 8.99 19.45 -11.65
C LYS A 148 10.32 18.74 -11.38
N LEU A 149 10.27 17.53 -10.83
CA LEU A 149 11.47 16.78 -10.45
C LEU A 149 12.18 16.19 -11.68
N SER A 150 11.47 15.89 -12.77
CA SER A 150 12.09 15.44 -14.03
C SER A 150 12.86 16.57 -14.73
N ALA A 151 12.41 17.83 -14.57
CA ALA A 151 13.15 19.03 -14.99
C ALA A 151 14.20 19.47 -13.95
N GLY A 152 14.07 19.02 -12.70
CA GLY A 152 14.93 19.36 -11.58
C GLY A 152 16.18 18.49 -11.45
N LYS A 153 16.85 18.63 -10.31
CA LYS A 153 18.01 17.83 -9.94
C LYS A 153 17.86 17.32 -8.52
N VAL A 154 18.20 16.06 -8.28
CA VAL A 154 18.37 15.52 -6.93
C VAL A 154 19.87 15.48 -6.66
N LYS A 155 20.32 16.16 -5.60
CA LYS A 155 21.75 16.27 -5.27
C LYS A 155 22.60 16.78 -6.45
N GLY A 156 22.07 17.76 -7.19
CA GLY A 156 22.75 18.35 -8.34
C GLY A 156 22.85 17.44 -9.59
N ARG A 157 22.16 16.28 -9.62
CA ARG A 157 22.12 15.38 -10.78
C ARG A 157 20.70 15.24 -11.33
N SER A 158 20.58 15.17 -12.65
CA SER A 158 19.33 14.82 -13.30
C SER A 158 19.00 13.35 -13.01
N VAL A 159 17.78 13.10 -12.58
CA VAL A 159 17.28 11.76 -12.25
C VAL A 159 16.13 11.38 -13.17
N LYS A 160 16.08 10.11 -13.56
CA LYS A 160 14.93 9.57 -14.29
C LYS A 160 13.87 9.15 -13.28
N LEU A 161 12.62 9.47 -13.57
CA LEU A 161 11.48 9.23 -12.69
C LEU A 161 10.46 8.34 -13.38
N ARG A 162 9.76 7.55 -12.58
CA ARG A 162 8.59 6.79 -13.01
C ARG A 162 7.51 6.93 -11.95
N LEU A 163 6.33 7.40 -12.34
CA LEU A 163 5.16 7.28 -11.49
C LEU A 163 4.75 5.81 -11.47
N MET A 164 4.63 5.22 -10.28
CA MET A 164 4.13 3.85 -10.16
C MET A 164 2.62 3.92 -10.14
N GLU A 165 1.99 3.35 -11.16
CA GLU A 165 0.55 3.15 -11.17
C GLU A 165 0.20 2.19 -10.02
N SER A 166 -0.86 2.54 -9.29
CA SER A 166 -1.41 1.80 -8.15
C SER A 166 -2.61 0.98 -8.58
#